data_AF-A0A948HPR9-F1
#
_entry.id   AF-A0A948HPR9-F1
#
_cell.length_a   1.000
_cell.length_b   1.000
_cell.length_c   1.000
_cell.angle_alpha   90.00
_cell.angle_beta   90.00
_cell.angle_gamma   90.00
#
_symmetry.space_group_name_H-M   'P 1'
#
loop_
_entity.id
_entity.type
_entity.pdbx_description
1 polymer ?
#
loop_
_entity_poly.entity_id
_entity_poly.type
_entity_poly.pdbx_seq_one_letter_code
_entity_poly.pdbx_strand_id
1 'polypeptide(L)'
;MILNHKRTVVRDWKHGEESLCPDCVEPLVAKRGEIMTWHWAHKAHRDGATRACSAGETQWHLDMKMAFMALPGWSVEHPVEIQGKKFRLDAFCAQWKAAREFVHTLSESYFEKHELLVRAGYDVLWIMDGSAFVRSRACKTRDGEGYRRMLKPKAYDFHERLRCLAHYENRIWREWKDNVWYGFRSPDTEIVLNAYALERSSKNAVEWKRIWACEDEEK
;
A
#
# COMPACT_ATOMS: atom_id res chain seq x y z
N MET A 1 -1.00 -10.36 -1.81
CA MET A 1 -0.79 -10.66 -0.39
C MET A 1 0.64 -11.12 -0.20
N ILE A 2 1.32 -10.61 0.81
CA ILE A 2 2.72 -10.95 1.10
C ILE A 2 2.82 -12.14 2.06
N LEU A 3 1.88 -12.26 3.02
CA LEU A 3 1.92 -13.24 4.10
C LEU A 3 0.80 -14.28 3.98
N ASN A 4 1.11 -15.57 4.11
CA ASN A 4 0.09 -16.62 4.23
C ASN A 4 -0.46 -16.72 5.67
N HIS A 5 -1.35 -17.67 5.95
CA HIS A 5 -1.90 -17.96 7.29
C HIS A 5 -0.84 -18.20 8.38
N LYS A 6 0.35 -18.68 8.04
CA LYS A 6 1.49 -18.86 8.96
C LYS A 6 2.37 -17.61 9.07
N ARG A 7 1.96 -16.51 8.43
CA ARG A 7 2.72 -15.27 8.27
C ARG A 7 4.09 -15.50 7.60
N THR A 8 4.14 -16.42 6.66
CA THR A 8 5.35 -16.74 5.87
C THR A 8 5.26 -16.10 4.49
N VAL A 9 6.36 -15.53 4.02
CA VAL A 9 6.51 -15.02 2.64
C VAL A 9 6.78 -16.16 1.66
N VAL A 10 6.51 -15.95 0.37
CA VAL A 10 6.77 -16.96 -0.67
C VAL A 10 8.25 -17.38 -0.74
N ARG A 11 9.17 -16.47 -0.42
CA ARG A 11 10.62 -16.72 -0.44
C ARG A 11 11.05 -17.77 0.59
N ASP A 12 10.39 -17.77 1.74
CA ASP A 12 10.74 -18.64 2.87
C ASP A 12 9.89 -19.92 2.90
N TRP A 13 8.91 -20.02 1.99
CA TRP A 13 8.02 -21.17 1.92
C TRP A 13 8.69 -22.38 1.27
N LYS A 14 8.63 -23.50 1.99
CA LYS A 14 9.11 -24.80 1.53
C LYS A 14 8.04 -25.50 0.69
N HIS A 15 8.46 -26.02 -0.47
CA HIS A 15 7.55 -26.69 -1.39
C HIS A 15 6.86 -27.87 -0.71
N GLY A 16 5.53 -27.94 -0.82
CA GLY A 16 4.72 -29.02 -0.28
C GLY A 16 4.04 -28.68 1.05
N GLU A 17 4.42 -27.59 1.70
CA GLU A 17 3.66 -27.10 2.86
C GLU A 17 2.36 -26.43 2.41
N GLU A 18 1.28 -26.67 3.14
CA GLU A 18 0.02 -25.96 2.91
C GLU A 18 0.21 -24.45 3.08
N SER A 19 -0.44 -23.67 2.21
CA SER A 19 -0.50 -22.21 2.29
C SER A 19 -1.93 -21.77 2.07
N LEU A 20 -2.58 -21.32 3.14
CA LEU A 20 -3.93 -20.81 3.15
C LEU A 20 -3.96 -19.29 3.31
N CYS A 21 -5.03 -18.68 2.81
CA CYS A 21 -5.33 -17.27 3.03
C CYS A 21 -5.68 -17.03 4.51
N PRO A 22 -5.08 -16.04 5.19
CA PRO A 22 -5.44 -15.71 6.57
C PRO A 22 -6.88 -15.20 6.72
N ASP A 23 -7.50 -14.68 5.66
CA ASP A 23 -8.84 -14.08 5.74
C ASP A 23 -9.96 -15.11 5.46
N CYS A 24 -9.81 -15.90 4.40
CA CYS A 24 -10.86 -16.84 3.95
C CYS A 24 -10.48 -18.32 4.10
N VAL A 25 -9.25 -18.63 4.55
CA VAL A 25 -8.76 -20.00 4.75
C VAL A 25 -8.67 -20.82 3.44
N GLU A 26 -8.90 -20.21 2.28
CA GLU A 26 -8.77 -20.90 1.00
C GLU A 26 -7.30 -21.09 0.57
N PRO A 27 -6.99 -22.13 -0.23
CA PRO A 27 -5.63 -22.37 -0.71
C PRO A 27 -5.08 -21.24 -1.58
N LEU A 28 -3.82 -20.87 -1.29
CA LEU A 28 -3.02 -19.92 -2.04
C LEU A 28 -2.03 -20.63 -2.97
N VAL A 29 -1.57 -19.90 -3.97
CA VAL A 29 -0.44 -20.28 -4.84
C VAL A 29 0.68 -19.26 -4.69
N ALA A 30 1.91 -19.78 -4.62
CA ALA A 30 3.11 -18.98 -4.69
C ALA A 30 3.26 -18.41 -6.10
N LYS A 31 3.14 -17.09 -6.26
CA LYS A 31 3.53 -16.40 -7.50
C LYS A 31 5.00 -16.02 -7.39
N ARG A 32 5.79 -16.57 -8.31
CA ARG A 32 7.23 -16.39 -8.42
C ARG A 32 7.55 -15.96 -9.85
N GLY A 33 8.55 -15.11 -10.00
CA GLY A 33 9.02 -14.64 -11.29
C GLY A 33 10.07 -13.55 -11.12
N GLU A 34 10.66 -13.14 -12.23
CA GLU A 34 11.69 -12.09 -12.26
C GLU A 34 11.10 -10.68 -12.33
N ILE A 35 9.88 -10.56 -12.86
CA ILE A 35 9.23 -9.28 -13.14
C ILE A 35 8.34 -8.82 -11.97
N MET A 36 7.70 -9.77 -11.29
CA MET A 36 6.67 -9.48 -10.29
C MET A 36 7.20 -9.77 -8.88
N THR A 37 6.74 -8.99 -7.91
CA THR A 37 7.06 -9.24 -6.50
C THR A 37 6.51 -10.59 -6.10
N TRP A 38 7.34 -11.40 -5.43
CA TRP A 38 6.93 -12.73 -5.01
C TRP A 38 5.83 -12.61 -3.96
N HIS A 39 4.66 -13.16 -4.25
CA HIS A 39 3.47 -12.95 -3.44
C HIS A 39 2.56 -14.16 -3.47
N TRP A 40 1.69 -14.24 -2.47
CA TRP A 40 0.61 -15.19 -2.45
C TRP A 40 -0.59 -14.68 -3.24
N ALA A 41 -1.13 -15.55 -4.07
CA ALA A 41 -2.37 -15.29 -4.80
C ALA A 41 -3.36 -16.42 -4.58
N HIS A 42 -4.64 -16.08 -4.57
CA HIS A 42 -5.70 -17.07 -4.67
C HIS A 42 -5.64 -17.80 -6.03
N LYS A 43 -6.02 -19.09 -6.05
CA LYS A 43 -6.29 -19.80 -7.32
C LYS A 43 -7.48 -19.14 -8.02
N ALA A 44 -7.48 -19.05 -9.35
CA ALA A 44 -8.70 -18.63 -10.05
C ALA A 44 -9.83 -19.65 -9.75
N HIS A 45 -11.04 -19.17 -9.44
CA HIS A 45 -12.20 -20.07 -9.43
C HIS A 45 -12.49 -20.50 -10.87
N ARG A 46 -12.81 -21.79 -11.05
CA ARG A 46 -13.19 -22.31 -12.37
C ARG A 46 -14.55 -21.76 -12.83
N ASP A 47 -15.40 -21.34 -11.90
CA ASP A 47 -16.83 -21.13 -12.17
C ASP A 47 -17.24 -19.65 -12.06
N GLY A 48 -16.28 -18.71 -12.09
CA GLY A 48 -16.58 -17.27 -12.02
C GLY A 48 -17.09 -16.78 -10.65
N ALA A 49 -17.10 -17.64 -9.62
CA ALA A 49 -17.49 -17.28 -8.26
C ALA A 49 -16.59 -16.17 -7.70
N THR A 50 -17.21 -15.13 -7.13
CA THR A 50 -16.53 -14.03 -6.44
C THR A 50 -16.13 -14.47 -5.03
N ARG A 51 -14.85 -14.38 -4.69
CA ARG A 51 -14.35 -14.64 -3.33
C ARG A 51 -14.85 -13.56 -2.36
N ALA A 52 -15.07 -13.95 -1.11
CA ALA A 52 -15.33 -13.03 -0.01
C ALA A 52 -14.08 -12.21 0.39
N CYS A 53 -12.87 -12.68 0.05
CA CYS A 53 -11.63 -11.93 0.26
C CYS A 53 -11.46 -10.82 -0.78
N SER A 54 -10.92 -9.67 -0.37
CA SER A 54 -10.72 -8.48 -1.21
C SER A 54 -9.99 -8.81 -2.52
N ALA A 55 -10.52 -8.27 -3.62
CA ALA A 55 -9.98 -8.42 -4.97
C ALA A 55 -8.50 -7.99 -5.05
N GLY A 56 -7.79 -8.58 -6.02
CA GLY A 56 -6.33 -8.65 -6.10
C GLY A 56 -5.55 -7.34 -5.88
N GLU A 57 -4.36 -7.49 -5.32
CA GLU A 57 -3.44 -6.39 -5.04
C GLU A 57 -2.64 -6.03 -6.29
N THR A 58 -2.40 -4.73 -6.48
CA THR A 58 -1.54 -4.25 -7.56
C THR A 58 -0.07 -4.52 -7.25
N GLN A 59 0.78 -4.58 -8.27
CA GLN A 59 2.22 -4.69 -8.08
C GLN A 59 2.77 -3.55 -7.20
N TRP A 60 2.25 -2.34 -7.36
CA TRP A 60 2.59 -1.20 -6.50
C TRP A 60 2.25 -1.44 -5.02
N HIS A 61 1.07 -2.01 -4.75
CA HIS A 61 0.63 -2.32 -3.40
C HIS A 61 1.54 -3.35 -2.72
N LEU A 62 1.92 -4.38 -3.47
CA LEU A 62 2.86 -5.41 -3.03
C LEU A 62 4.25 -4.82 -2.75
N ASP A 63 4.74 -3.94 -3.62
CA ASP A 63 6.05 -3.29 -3.48
C ASP A 63 6.11 -2.41 -2.23
N MET A 64 5.07 -1.62 -1.98
CA MET A 64 4.97 -0.81 -0.76
C MET A 64 5.00 -1.68 0.50
N LYS A 65 4.30 -2.82 0.51
CA LYS A 65 4.36 -3.77 1.64
C LYS A 65 5.74 -4.35 1.83
N MET A 66 6.41 -4.75 0.76
CA MET A 66 7.78 -5.28 0.87
C MET A 66 8.76 -4.23 1.40
N ALA A 67 8.65 -2.99 0.94
CA ALA A 67 9.48 -1.88 1.43
C ALA A 67 9.27 -1.66 2.93
N PHE A 68 8.02 -1.60 3.40
CA PHE A 68 7.72 -1.45 4.82
C PHE A 68 8.12 -2.68 5.66
N MET A 69 7.98 -3.90 5.13
CA MET A 69 8.45 -5.11 5.81
C MET A 69 9.97 -5.11 6.05
N ALA A 70 10.74 -4.48 5.16
CA ALA A 70 12.19 -4.35 5.29
C ALA A 70 12.60 -3.28 6.33
N LEU A 71 11.69 -2.40 6.75
CA LEU A 71 11.97 -1.38 7.75
C LEU A 71 11.90 -1.98 9.17
N PRO A 72 12.90 -1.72 10.03
CA PRO A 72 12.86 -2.16 11.42
C PRO A 72 11.62 -1.68 12.17
N GLY A 73 11.01 -2.56 12.95
CA GLY A 73 9.84 -2.24 13.77
C GLY A 73 8.50 -2.17 13.01
N TRP A 74 8.51 -2.37 11.69
CA TRP A 74 7.30 -2.43 10.87
C TRP A 74 6.89 -3.86 10.59
N SER A 75 5.58 -4.09 10.64
CA SER A 75 4.93 -5.32 10.19
C SER A 75 3.95 -5.00 9.09
N VAL A 76 3.78 -5.89 8.12
CA VAL A 76 2.76 -5.71 7.08
C VAL A 76 1.64 -6.71 7.23
N GLU A 77 0.50 -6.39 6.60
CA GLU A 77 -0.70 -7.22 6.66
C GLU A 77 -1.06 -7.53 8.12
N HIS A 78 -1.05 -6.47 8.93
CA HIS A 78 -1.22 -6.57 10.36
C HIS A 78 -2.72 -6.65 10.69
N PRO A 79 -3.20 -7.76 11.28
CA PRO A 79 -4.59 -7.88 11.66
C PRO A 79 -4.87 -6.97 12.87
N VAL A 80 -6.00 -6.28 12.84
CA VAL A 80 -6.46 -5.45 13.95
C VAL A 80 -7.96 -5.61 14.12
N GLU A 81 -8.44 -5.58 15.35
CA GLU A 81 -9.87 -5.58 15.66
C GLU A 81 -10.21 -4.32 16.45
N ILE A 82 -11.16 -3.55 15.94
CA ILE A 82 -11.62 -2.29 16.55
C ILE A 82 -13.13 -2.33 16.60
N GLN A 83 -13.70 -2.23 17.80
CA GLN A 83 -15.15 -2.27 18.02
C GLN A 83 -15.83 -3.50 17.39
N GLY A 84 -15.19 -4.67 17.49
CA GLY A 84 -15.68 -5.93 16.91
C GLY A 84 -15.56 -6.02 15.38
N LYS A 85 -15.07 -4.97 14.70
CA LYS A 85 -14.75 -5.01 13.28
C LYS A 85 -13.29 -5.39 13.07
N LYS A 86 -13.06 -6.42 12.25
CA LYS A 86 -11.73 -6.88 11.86
C LYS A 86 -11.25 -6.14 10.62
N PHE A 87 -10.04 -5.62 10.69
CA PHE A 87 -9.34 -4.99 9.58
C PHE A 87 -7.96 -5.63 9.42
N ARG A 88 -7.38 -5.40 8.25
CA ARG A 88 -5.97 -5.65 8.00
C ARG A 88 -5.30 -4.35 7.62
N LEU A 89 -4.32 -3.91 8.40
CA LEU A 89 -3.50 -2.77 8.07
C LEU A 89 -2.45 -3.17 7.04
N ASP A 90 -2.18 -2.29 6.08
CA ASP A 90 -1.18 -2.58 5.06
C ASP A 90 0.22 -2.62 5.67
N ALA A 91 0.58 -1.62 6.50
CA ALA A 91 1.74 -1.66 7.36
C ALA A 91 1.47 -1.02 8.74
N PHE A 92 2.14 -1.54 9.76
CA PHE A 92 1.97 -1.13 11.16
C PHE A 92 3.27 -1.18 11.94
N CYS A 93 3.55 -0.11 12.69
CA CYS A 93 4.64 -0.03 13.66
C CYS A 93 4.07 0.10 15.09
N ALA A 94 4.34 -0.90 15.92
CA ALA A 94 3.81 -0.97 17.28
C ALA A 94 4.39 0.13 18.19
N GLN A 95 5.67 0.46 18.04
CA GLN A 95 6.36 1.44 18.89
C GLN A 95 5.67 2.81 18.88
N TRP A 96 5.18 3.24 17.71
CA TRP A 96 4.52 4.54 17.54
C TRP A 96 3.01 4.43 17.34
N LYS A 97 2.47 3.20 17.41
CA LYS A 97 1.08 2.89 17.04
C LYS A 97 0.71 3.49 15.67
N ALA A 98 1.66 3.41 14.74
CA ALA A 98 1.58 4.06 13.44
C ALA A 98 1.11 3.05 12.38
N ALA A 99 0.06 3.40 11.65
CA ALA A 99 -0.47 2.64 10.52
C ALA A 99 -0.20 3.38 9.22
N ARG A 100 0.17 2.63 8.18
CA ARG A 100 0.28 3.14 6.80
C ARG A 100 -0.66 2.34 5.93
N GLU A 101 -1.53 3.05 5.24
CA GLU A 101 -2.56 2.50 4.36
C GLU A 101 -2.23 2.87 2.93
N PHE A 102 -2.14 1.88 2.06
CA PHE A 102 -1.72 2.06 0.67
C PHE A 102 -2.97 2.12 -0.22
N VAL A 103 -3.45 3.33 -0.39
CA VAL A 103 -4.76 3.63 -0.96
C VAL A 103 -4.66 3.67 -2.48
N HIS A 104 -5.37 2.76 -3.16
CA HIS A 104 -5.48 2.74 -4.61
C HIS A 104 -6.91 3.08 -5.12
N THR A 105 -7.86 3.25 -4.21
CA THR A 105 -9.24 3.68 -4.45
C THR A 105 -9.74 4.54 -3.28
N LEU A 106 -10.62 5.51 -3.57
CA LEU A 106 -11.31 6.31 -2.56
C LEU A 106 -12.76 5.78 -2.42
N SER A 107 -12.98 4.92 -1.44
CA SER A 107 -14.30 4.39 -1.07
C SER A 107 -14.65 4.68 0.38
N GLU A 108 -15.95 4.70 0.68
CA GLU A 108 -16.45 4.96 2.04
C GLU A 108 -15.95 3.90 3.04
N SER A 109 -15.74 2.67 2.61
CA SER A 109 -15.15 1.62 3.46
C SER A 109 -13.72 1.93 3.94
N TYR A 110 -12.90 2.59 3.11
CA TYR A 110 -11.57 3.07 3.53
C TYR A 110 -11.70 4.22 4.52
N PHE A 111 -12.70 5.09 4.35
CA PHE A 111 -12.99 6.18 5.26
C PHE A 111 -13.42 5.67 6.64
N GLU A 112 -14.42 4.77 6.70
CA GLU A 112 -14.87 4.16 7.95
C GLU A 112 -13.73 3.47 8.70
N LYS A 113 -12.88 2.73 7.98
CA LYS A 113 -11.68 2.10 8.56
C LYS A 113 -10.73 3.16 9.14
N HIS A 114 -10.46 4.23 8.40
CA HIS A 114 -9.58 5.31 8.86
C HIS A 114 -10.13 5.99 10.12
N GLU A 115 -11.40 6.38 10.13
CA GLU A 115 -12.02 7.00 11.31
C GLU A 115 -11.94 6.10 12.54
N LEU A 116 -12.22 4.81 12.38
CA LEU A 116 -12.13 3.85 13.47
C LEU A 116 -10.71 3.73 14.02
N LEU A 117 -9.71 3.72 13.14
CA LEU A 117 -8.30 3.68 13.53
C LEU A 117 -7.88 4.94 14.28
N VAL A 118 -8.20 6.13 13.75
CA VAL A 118 -7.86 7.41 14.40
C VAL A 118 -8.57 7.55 15.74
N ARG A 119 -9.87 7.21 15.83
CA ARG A 119 -10.62 7.19 17.11
C ARG A 119 -10.05 6.18 18.10
N ALA A 120 -9.49 5.06 17.61
CA ALA A 120 -8.76 4.11 18.43
C ALA A 120 -7.33 4.56 18.78
N GLY A 121 -6.91 5.76 18.36
CA GLY A 121 -5.63 6.40 18.69
C GLY A 121 -4.44 5.89 17.87
N TYR A 122 -4.66 5.45 16.63
CA TYR A 122 -3.57 5.14 15.70
C TYR A 122 -3.10 6.39 14.96
N ASP A 123 -1.79 6.52 14.74
CA ASP A 123 -1.23 7.47 13.77
C ASP A 123 -1.38 6.91 12.36
N VAL A 124 -2.42 7.33 11.64
CA VAL A 124 -2.74 6.78 10.30
C VAL A 124 -2.29 7.75 9.22
N LEU A 125 -1.38 7.29 8.35
CA LEU A 125 -0.98 8.00 7.14
C LEU A 125 -1.43 7.21 5.90
N TRP A 126 -2.12 7.89 5.00
CA TRP A 126 -2.48 7.35 3.69
C TRP A 126 -1.35 7.61 2.70
N ILE A 127 -0.99 6.58 1.93
CA ILE A 127 -0.05 6.68 0.81
C ILE A 127 -0.80 6.28 -0.45
N MET A 128 -0.84 7.16 -1.45
CA MET A 128 -1.76 7.05 -2.59
C MET A 128 -1.06 6.48 -3.83
N ASP A 129 -1.64 5.46 -4.48
CA ASP A 129 -1.16 4.92 -5.76
C ASP A 129 -1.41 5.94 -6.89
N GLY A 130 -0.38 6.70 -7.25
CA GLY A 130 -0.51 7.74 -8.24
C GLY A 130 -0.86 7.23 -9.62
N SER A 131 -0.44 6.04 -9.97
CA SER A 131 -0.74 5.46 -11.27
C SER A 131 -2.21 5.02 -11.36
N ALA A 132 -2.76 4.42 -10.30
CA ALA A 132 -4.19 4.10 -10.23
C ALA A 132 -5.06 5.36 -10.30
N PHE A 133 -4.65 6.41 -9.61
CA PHE A 133 -5.38 7.67 -9.56
C PHE A 133 -5.28 8.48 -10.85
N VAL A 134 -4.13 8.52 -11.53
CA VAL A 134 -4.00 9.13 -12.86
C VAL A 134 -4.89 8.43 -13.90
N ARG A 135 -5.04 7.10 -13.82
CA ARG A 135 -5.95 6.36 -14.72
C ARG A 135 -7.43 6.62 -14.44
N SER A 136 -7.78 7.13 -13.25
CA SER A 136 -9.16 7.40 -12.84
C SER A 136 -9.58 8.86 -13.01
N ARG A 137 -9.07 9.56 -14.03
CA ARG A 137 -9.49 10.93 -14.36
C ARG A 137 -11.00 11.05 -14.63
N ALA A 138 -11.52 12.24 -14.35
CA ALA A 138 -12.89 12.63 -14.69
C ALA A 138 -13.13 12.42 -16.18
N CYS A 139 -14.13 11.62 -16.53
CA CYS A 139 -14.55 11.41 -17.90
C CYS A 139 -16.07 11.52 -17.99
N LYS A 140 -16.57 12.06 -19.10
CA LYS A 140 -18.02 12.11 -19.33
C LYS A 140 -18.61 10.71 -19.31
N THR A 141 -19.78 10.58 -18.73
CA THR A 141 -20.60 9.37 -18.82
C THR A 141 -21.04 9.15 -20.27
N ARG A 142 -21.43 7.91 -20.62
CA ARG A 142 -21.77 7.56 -22.02
C ARG A 142 -22.99 8.33 -22.55
N ASP A 143 -23.89 8.70 -21.67
CA ASP A 143 -25.09 9.51 -21.91
C ASP A 143 -24.80 11.03 -21.93
N GLY A 144 -23.59 11.46 -21.56
CA GLY A 144 -23.23 12.88 -21.52
C GLY A 144 -23.81 13.68 -20.35
N GLU A 145 -24.67 13.07 -19.54
CA GLU A 145 -25.39 13.68 -18.41
C GLU A 145 -24.52 13.92 -17.17
N GLY A 146 -23.25 13.49 -17.17
CA GLY A 146 -22.37 13.70 -16.03
C GLY A 146 -20.92 13.31 -16.24
N TYR A 147 -20.18 13.30 -15.13
CA TYR A 147 -18.78 12.89 -15.09
C TYR A 147 -18.59 11.73 -14.10
N ARG A 148 -17.94 10.66 -14.56
CA ARG A 148 -17.50 9.56 -13.71
C ARG A 148 -16.03 9.75 -13.33
N ARG A 149 -15.63 9.14 -12.21
CA ARG A 149 -14.24 9.13 -11.70
C ARG A 149 -13.70 10.54 -11.40
N MET A 150 -14.49 11.31 -10.64
CA MET A 150 -14.15 12.66 -10.17
C MET A 150 -13.12 12.61 -9.03
N LEU A 151 -11.87 12.28 -9.34
CA LEU A 151 -10.83 12.06 -8.34
C LEU A 151 -10.56 13.30 -7.47
N LYS A 152 -10.36 14.49 -8.06
CA LYS A 152 -9.98 15.70 -7.31
C LYS A 152 -11.05 16.10 -6.28
N PRO A 153 -12.34 16.24 -6.65
CA PRO A 153 -13.38 16.53 -5.67
C PRO A 153 -13.51 15.45 -4.59
N LYS A 154 -13.36 14.16 -4.96
CA LYS A 154 -13.39 13.07 -3.98
C LYS A 154 -12.21 13.13 -3.01
N ALA A 155 -11.01 13.35 -3.50
CA ALA A 155 -9.83 13.43 -2.64
C ALA A 155 -9.89 14.66 -1.72
N TYR A 156 -10.43 15.79 -2.21
CA TYR A 156 -10.68 16.98 -1.41
C TYR A 156 -11.74 16.74 -0.32
N ASP A 157 -12.88 16.15 -0.67
CA ASP A 157 -13.92 15.79 0.31
C ASP A 157 -13.35 14.90 1.41
N PHE A 158 -12.57 13.89 1.03
CA PHE A 158 -11.92 13.00 1.98
C PHE A 158 -10.89 13.72 2.85
N HIS A 159 -10.08 14.61 2.27
CA HIS A 159 -9.13 15.43 3.03
C HIS A 159 -9.84 16.33 4.05
N GLU A 160 -10.90 17.03 3.64
CA GLU A 160 -11.67 17.91 4.52
C GLU A 160 -12.32 17.14 5.68
N ARG A 161 -12.86 15.95 5.39
CA ARG A 161 -13.50 15.09 6.39
C ARG A 161 -12.51 14.47 7.36
N LEU A 162 -11.39 13.96 6.87
CA LEU A 162 -10.42 13.24 7.70
C LEU A 162 -9.40 14.15 8.38
N ARG A 163 -9.16 15.35 7.85
CA ARG A 163 -8.04 16.24 8.22
C ARG A 163 -6.71 15.48 8.27
N CYS A 164 -6.58 14.40 7.51
CA CYS A 164 -5.45 13.48 7.62
C CYS A 164 -4.27 13.95 6.76
N LEU A 165 -3.08 13.55 7.18
CA LEU A 165 -1.90 13.59 6.33
C LEU A 165 -2.10 12.56 5.20
N ALA A 166 -1.97 13.01 3.96
CA ALA A 166 -1.99 12.14 2.79
C ALA A 166 -0.69 12.36 2.02
N HIS A 167 0.02 11.26 1.78
CA HIS A 167 1.22 11.27 0.96
C HIS A 167 0.85 10.96 -0.50
N TYR A 168 1.18 11.89 -1.38
CA TYR A 168 0.94 11.78 -2.81
C TYR A 168 2.26 11.57 -3.54
N GLU A 169 2.34 10.56 -4.40
CA GLU A 169 3.51 10.37 -5.25
C GLU A 169 3.80 11.63 -6.10
N ASN A 170 5.08 11.88 -6.38
CA ASN A 170 5.57 13.03 -7.16
C ASN A 170 4.81 13.28 -8.47
N ARG A 171 4.33 12.23 -9.14
CA ARG A 171 3.55 12.35 -10.38
C ARG A 171 2.15 12.91 -10.13
N ILE A 172 1.49 12.48 -9.06
CA ILE A 172 0.24 13.08 -8.60
C ILE A 172 0.49 14.53 -8.21
N TRP A 173 1.56 14.78 -7.45
CA TRP A 173 1.90 16.12 -6.93
C TRP A 173 2.13 17.15 -8.03
N ARG A 174 2.84 16.81 -9.11
CA ARG A 174 3.02 17.70 -10.27
C ARG A 174 1.69 18.01 -10.95
N GLU A 175 0.83 17.00 -11.17
CA GLU A 175 -0.49 17.20 -11.80
C GLU A 175 -1.51 17.91 -10.87
N TRP A 176 -1.25 17.92 -9.56
CA TRP A 176 -2.02 18.66 -8.56
C TRP A 176 -1.53 20.10 -8.38
N LYS A 177 -0.24 20.39 -8.58
CA LYS A 177 0.29 21.76 -8.59
C LYS A 177 -0.33 22.65 -9.67
N ASP A 178 -0.62 22.08 -10.84
CA ASP A 178 -1.19 22.82 -11.97
C ASP A 178 -2.72 23.04 -11.84
N ASN A 179 -3.33 22.65 -10.71
CA ASN A 179 -4.73 22.90 -10.36
C ASN A 179 -4.84 22.94 -8.82
N VAL A 180 -4.64 24.14 -8.26
CA VAL A 180 -4.60 24.53 -6.84
C VAL A 180 -5.36 23.62 -5.85
N TRP A 181 -4.70 23.15 -4.77
CA TRP A 181 -4.84 23.52 -3.32
C TRP A 181 -3.97 22.58 -2.41
N TYR A 182 -3.43 23.16 -1.31
CA TYR A 182 -2.28 22.79 -0.41
C TYR A 182 -2.46 21.54 0.49
N GLY A 183 -1.49 20.93 1.22
CA GLY A 183 -0.02 21.03 1.35
C GLY A 183 0.51 20.28 2.60
N PHE A 184 1.67 19.60 2.54
CA PHE A 184 2.48 19.30 3.75
C PHE A 184 3.97 19.13 3.41
N ARG A 185 4.82 20.01 3.95
CA ARG A 185 6.28 19.84 4.00
C ARG A 185 6.67 19.52 5.43
N SER A 186 6.90 18.24 5.73
CA SER A 186 7.73 17.83 6.87
C SER A 186 9.04 17.23 6.36
N PRO A 187 10.15 17.36 7.11
CA PRO A 187 11.39 16.65 6.82
C PRO A 187 11.21 15.14 6.59
N ASP A 188 10.28 14.51 7.32
CA ASP A 188 9.98 13.08 7.22
C ASP A 188 9.35 12.69 5.87
N THR A 189 8.60 13.61 5.25
CA THR A 189 7.97 13.39 3.95
C THR A 189 9.01 13.33 2.83
N GLU A 190 10.06 14.15 2.91
CA GLU A 190 11.18 14.15 1.96
C GLU A 190 12.02 12.86 2.09
N ILE A 191 12.19 12.33 3.30
CA ILE A 191 12.92 11.08 3.54
C ILE A 191 12.23 9.90 2.84
N VAL A 192 10.91 9.76 2.98
CA VAL A 192 10.13 8.69 2.34
C VAL A 192 10.15 8.83 0.82
N LEU A 193 10.03 10.05 0.28
CA LEU A 193 10.11 10.31 -1.16
C LEU A 193 11.48 9.96 -1.74
N ASN A 194 12.57 10.27 -1.03
CA ASN A 194 13.92 9.97 -1.45
C ASN A 194 14.22 8.47 -1.41
N ALA A 195 13.78 7.76 -0.36
CA ALA A 195 13.89 6.30 -0.29
C ALA A 195 13.13 5.61 -1.44
N TYR A 196 11.91 6.06 -1.74
CA TYR A 196 11.11 5.55 -2.84
C TYR A 196 11.73 5.85 -4.22
N ALA A 197 12.30 7.06 -4.40
CA ALA A 197 12.99 7.43 -5.62
C ALA A 197 14.24 6.58 -5.86
N LEU A 198 15.01 6.27 -4.80
CA LEU A 198 16.20 5.41 -4.83
C LEU A 198 15.87 3.95 -5.17
N GLU A 199 14.78 3.41 -4.63
CA GLU A 199 14.25 2.07 -4.98
C GLU A 199 13.81 1.98 -6.45
N ARG A 200 13.32 3.09 -7.00
CA ARG A 200 12.88 3.16 -8.39
C ARG A 200 14.04 3.31 -9.37
N SER A 201 15.11 4.01 -8.99
CA SER A 201 16.33 4.16 -9.79
C SER A 201 17.28 2.96 -9.70
N SER A 202 17.25 2.18 -8.60
CA SER A 202 18.00 0.93 -8.47
C SER A 202 17.52 -0.18 -9.43
N LYS A 203 16.29 -0.08 -9.96
CA LYS A 203 15.79 -0.96 -11.04
C LYS A 203 16.30 -0.58 -12.44
N ASN A 204 17.07 0.50 -12.59
CA ASN A 204 17.68 0.94 -13.85
C ASN A 204 19.20 1.23 -13.76
N ALA A 205 19.83 1.01 -12.62
CA ALA A 205 21.27 1.24 -12.46
C ALA A 205 21.94 -0.05 -11.97
N VAL A 206 22.37 -0.83 -12.94
CA VAL A 206 23.59 -1.65 -12.77
C VAL A 206 24.68 -0.69 -12.28
N GLU A 207 25.44 -1.14 -11.28
CA GLU A 207 26.70 -0.55 -10.81
C GLU A 207 26.62 0.54 -9.74
N TRP A 208 26.60 0.14 -8.45
CA TRP A 208 27.35 0.82 -7.37
C TRP A 208 27.79 -0.18 -6.29
N LYS A 209 28.78 -1.02 -6.64
CA LYS A 209 29.70 -1.61 -5.65
C LYS A 209 30.62 -0.49 -5.17
N ARG A 210 30.33 0.22 -4.06
CA ARG A 210 31.37 0.97 -3.29
C ARG A 210 30.98 1.65 -1.96
N ILE A 211 29.88 1.27 -1.28
CA ILE A 211 29.56 1.89 0.03
C ILE A 211 29.57 0.88 1.20
N TRP A 212 30.03 -0.36 0.97
CA TRP A 212 30.12 -1.38 2.03
C TRP A 212 31.39 -2.22 1.91
N ALA A 213 32.55 -1.61 2.12
CA ALA A 213 33.78 -2.35 2.43
C ALA A 213 34.47 -1.63 3.60
N CYS A 214 34.55 -2.33 4.74
CA CYS A 214 35.58 -2.28 5.80
C CYS A 214 36.00 -0.89 6.32
N GLU A 215 35.92 -0.56 7.60
CA GLU A 215 36.55 -1.22 8.76
C GLU A 215 36.06 -0.44 10.01
N ASP A 216 35.43 -1.07 11.00
CA ASP A 216 36.07 -1.44 12.27
C ASP A 216 37.59 -1.19 12.31
N GLU A 217 38.05 -0.23 13.14
CA GLU A 217 39.12 -0.41 14.14
C GLU A 217 39.54 0.93 14.79
N GLU A 218 39.56 0.92 16.13
CA GLU A 218 40.44 1.66 17.05
C GLU A 218 40.63 3.20 16.90
N LYS A 219 39.99 3.97 17.78
CA LYS A 219 40.62 4.62 18.97
C LYS A 219 39.63 5.48 19.76
#